data_AF-A0A6V7EE89-F1
#
_entry.id   AF-A0A6V7EE89-F1
#
_cell.length_a   1.000
_cell.length_b   1.000
_cell.length_c   1.000
_cell.angle_alpha   90.00
_cell.angle_beta   90.00
_cell.angle_gamma   90.00
#
_symmetry.space_group_name_H-M   'P 1'
#
loop_
_entity.id
_entity.type
_entity.pdbx_description
1 polymer ?
#
loop_
_entity_poly.entity_id
_entity_poly.type
_entity_poly.pdbx_seq_one_letter_code
_entity_poly.pdbx_strand_id
1 'polypeptide(L)' 'MSAALPTSYTAWRHCIEVDCAQPLTAPFIAKRLTSLRDSSDHHTQQFVRRWGQVHHQEVIGWFERAGSELEPSD' A
#
# COMPACT_ATOMS: atom_id res chain seq x y z
N MET A 1 6.64 -20.02 -2.86
CA MET A 1 6.10 -19.76 -1.51
C MET A 1 5.20 -18.55 -1.62
N SER A 2 3.88 -18.70 -1.43
CA SER A 2 2.99 -17.54 -1.36
C SER A 2 3.34 -16.79 -0.08
N ALA A 3 3.94 -15.61 -0.19
CA ALA A 3 4.02 -14.70 0.95
C ALA A 3 2.60 -14.54 1.48
N ALA A 4 2.41 -14.83 2.77
CA ALA A 4 1.12 -14.59 3.42
C ALA A 4 0.75 -13.12 3.17
N LEU A 5 -0.50 -12.88 2.75
CA LEU A 5 -0.96 -11.51 2.58
C LEU A 5 -0.89 -10.82 3.95
N PRO A 6 -0.33 -9.60 4.02
CA PRO A 6 -0.39 -8.87 5.27
C PRO A 6 -1.87 -8.64 5.61
N THR A 7 -2.27 -9.05 6.81
CA THR A 7 -3.65 -8.90 7.31
C THR A 7 -3.80 -7.71 8.25
N SER A 8 -2.75 -6.89 8.38
CA SER A 8 -2.73 -5.71 9.25
C SER A 8 -1.77 -4.65 8.72
N TYR A 9 -2.00 -3.40 9.13
CA TYR A 9 -1.14 -2.26 8.82
C TYR A 9 0.32 -2.51 9.22
N THR A 10 0.55 -3.03 10.42
CA THR A 10 1.90 -3.28 10.95
C THR A 10 2.63 -4.34 10.13
N ALA A 11 1.97 -5.44 9.78
CA ALA A 11 2.57 -6.49 8.96
C ALA A 11 2.85 -6.01 7.53
N TRP A 12 1.94 -5.22 6.95
CA TRP A 12 2.12 -4.59 5.65
C TRP A 12 3.30 -3.63 5.64
N ARG A 13 3.43 -2.77 6.66
CA ARG A 13 4.51 -1.80 6.78
C ARG A 13 5.86 -2.48 6.94
N HIS A 14 5.96 -3.49 7.81
CA HIS A 14 7.17 -4.30 7.97
C HIS A 14 7.58 -4.97 6.65
N CYS A 15 6.62 -5.56 5.93
CA CYS A 15 6.88 -6.19 4.65
C CYS A 15 7.48 -5.21 3.64
N ILE A 16 6.99 -3.98 3.59
CA ILE A 16 7.49 -2.96 2.65
C ILE A 16 8.85 -2.40 3.09
N GLU A 17 8.98 -1.96 4.34
CA GLU A 17 10.17 -1.22 4.79
C GLU A 17 11.34 -2.14 5.15
N VAL A 18 11.06 -3.32 5.71
CA VAL A 18 12.08 -4.25 6.20
C VAL A 18 12.32 -5.36 5.18
N ASP A 19 11.28 -6.15 4.86
CA ASP A 19 11.45 -7.33 4.01
C ASP A 19 11.73 -6.95 2.54
N CYS A 20 11.08 -5.88 2.05
CA CYS A 20 11.29 -5.36 0.69
C CYS A 20 12.29 -4.20 0.63
N ALA A 21 12.84 -3.75 1.78
CA ALA A 21 13.78 -2.64 1.89
C ALA A 21 13.34 -1.37 1.13
N GLN A 22 12.03 -1.06 1.13
CA GLN A 22 11.44 0.08 0.43
C GLN A 22 10.92 1.11 1.44
N PRO A 23 11.59 2.26 1.61
CA PRO A 23 11.13 3.28 2.54
C PRO A 23 9.79 3.91 2.13
N LEU A 24 8.84 4.01 3.06
CA LEU A 24 7.56 4.70 2.85
C LEU A 24 7.74 6.22 2.96
N THR A 25 8.37 6.82 1.95
CA THR A 25 8.53 8.28 1.87
C THR A 25 7.26 8.96 1.33
N ALA A 26 7.04 10.22 1.67
CA ALA A 26 5.93 11.02 1.13
C ALA A 26 5.78 10.95 -0.40
N PRO A 27 6.84 11.16 -1.23
CA PRO A 27 6.71 11.05 -2.69
C PRO A 27 6.41 9.63 -3.16
N PHE A 28 6.94 8.60 -2.48
CA PHE A 28 6.62 7.21 -2.80
C PHE A 28 5.14 6.91 -2.53
N ILE A 29 4.64 7.27 -1.35
CA ILE A 29 3.25 7.07 -0.95
C ILE A 29 2.31 7.77 -1.93
N ALA A 30 2.56 9.05 -2.24
CA ALA A 30 1.74 9.82 -3.17
C ALA A 30 1.66 9.14 -4.55
N LYS A 31 2.81 8.70 -5.09
CA LYS A 31 2.85 7.97 -6.37
C LYS A 31 2.04 6.67 -6.32
N ARG A 32 2.17 5.89 -5.24
CA ARG A 32 1.45 4.61 -5.10
C ARG A 32 -0.05 4.82 -4.96
N LEU A 33 -0.49 5.82 -4.20
CA LEU A 33 -1.91 6.15 -4.07
C LEU A 33 -2.52 6.57 -5.41
N THR A 34 -1.82 7.38 -6.20
CA THR A 34 -2.28 7.75 -7.55
C THR A 34 -2.51 6.53 -8.43
N SER A 35 -1.54 5.60 -8.49
CA SER A 35 -1.69 4.38 -9.28
C SER A 35 -2.81 3.48 -8.75
N LEU A 36 -2.88 3.24 -7.44
CA LEU A 36 -3.86 2.33 -6.84
C LEU A 36 -5.30 2.85 -6.96
N ARG A 37 -5.50 4.17 -7.04
CA ARG A 37 -6.83 4.77 -7.23
C ARG A 37 -7.23 4.86 -8.71
N ASP A 38 -6.29 4.68 -9.63
CA ASP A 38 -6.59 4.62 -11.05
C ASP A 38 -7.15 3.23 -11.42
N SER A 39 -8.46 3.15 -11.63
CA SER A 39 -9.14 1.91 -12.03
C SER A 39 -8.86 1.50 -13.49
N SER A 40 -8.32 2.41 -14.30
CA SER A 40 -7.90 2.13 -15.67
C SER A 40 -6.47 1.58 -15.75
N ASP A 41 -5.68 1.74 -14.68
CA ASP A 41 -4.32 1.22 -14.62
C ASP A 41 -4.30 -0.32 -14.62
N HIS A 42 -3.53 -0.88 -15.56
CA HIS A 42 -3.44 -2.32 -15.74
C HIS A 42 -2.85 -3.02 -14.50
N HIS A 43 -1.90 -2.39 -13.78
CA HIS A 43 -1.34 -2.99 -12.58
C HIS A 43 -2.37 -3.01 -11.44
N THR A 44 -3.18 -1.97 -11.28
CA THR A 44 -4.30 -1.93 -10.33
C THR A 44 -5.35 -2.98 -10.65
N GLN A 45 -5.73 -3.15 -11.93
CA GLN A 45 -6.67 -4.21 -12.32
C GLN A 45 -6.12 -5.61 -12.02
N GLN A 46 -4.85 -5.86 -12.31
CA GLN A 46 -4.20 -7.13 -11.98
C GLN A 46 -4.10 -7.34 -10.47
N PHE A 47 -3.84 -6.27 -9.71
CA PHE A 47 -3.83 -6.30 -8.25
C PHE A 47 -5.20 -6.75 -7.71
N VAL A 48 -6.27 -6.07 -8.13
CA VAL A 48 -7.64 -6.39 -7.70
C VAL A 48 -8.04 -7.81 -8.12
N ARG A 49 -7.68 -8.26 -9.33
CA ARG A 49 -7.96 -9.64 -9.77
C ARG A 49 -7.26 -10.68 -8.91
N ARG A 50 -6.03 -10.41 -8.47
CA ARG A 50 -5.19 -11.36 -7.73
C ARG A 50 -5.52 -11.45 -6.25
N TRP A 51 -5.92 -10.32 -5.64
CA TRP A 51 -6.07 -10.17 -4.19
C TRP A 51 -7.46 -9.72 -3.73
N GLY A 52 -8.32 -9.31 -4.66
CA GLY A 52 -9.69 -8.91 -4.38
C GLY A 52 -9.83 -7.43 -4.02
N GLN A 53 -11.07 -6.94 -4.13
CA GLN A 53 -11.41 -5.53 -3.90
C GLN A 53 -11.23 -5.13 -2.43
N VAL A 54 -11.54 -6.02 -1.48
CA VAL A 54 -11.40 -5.73 -0.04
C VAL A 54 -9.95 -5.41 0.29
N HIS A 55 -9.01 -6.27 -0.13
CA HIS A 55 -7.59 -6.06 0.13
C HIS A 55 -7.03 -4.83 -0.58
N HIS A 56 -7.53 -4.52 -1.77
CA HIS A 56 -7.19 -3.28 -2.48
C HIS A 56 -7.53 -2.03 -1.66
N GLN A 57 -8.73 -1.99 -1.06
CA GLN A 57 -9.14 -0.88 -0.20
C GLN A 57 -8.32 -0.82 1.11
N GLU A 58 -8.01 -1.98 1.72
CA GLU A 58 -7.12 -2.03 2.89
C GLU A 58 -5.75 -1.43 2.59
N VAL A 59 -5.14 -1.80 1.46
CA VAL A 59 -3.82 -1.30 1.06
C VAL A 59 -3.85 0.21 0.78
N ILE A 60 -4.92 0.73 0.17
CA ILE A 60 -5.11 2.18 0.03
C ILE A 60 -5.15 2.85 1.40
N GLY A 61 -5.97 2.35 2.32
CA GLY A 61 -6.07 2.90 3.68
C GLY A 61 -4.76 2.84 4.46
N TRP A 62 -3.94 1.80 4.24
CA TRP A 62 -2.61 1.70 4.84
C TRP A 62 -1.63 2.73 4.27
N PHE A 63 -1.66 2.99 2.97
CA PHE A 63 -0.86 4.06 2.37
C PHE A 63 -1.30 5.44 2.85
N GLU A 64 -2.61 5.68 2.97
CA GLU A 64 -3.15 6.94 3.53
C GLU A 64 -2.68 7.15 4.96
N ARG A 65 -2.85 6.14 5.83
CA ARG A 65 -2.39 6.18 7.22
C ARG A 65 -0.89 6.45 7.31
N ALA A 66 -0.08 5.73 6.52
CA ALA A 66 1.36 5.93 6.50
C ALA A 66 1.73 7.36 6.09
N GLY A 67 0.99 7.95 5.15
CA GLY A 67 1.16 9.35 4.75
C GLY A 67 0.84 10.32 5.89
N SER A 68 -0.28 10.13 6.58
CA SER A 68 -0.65 10.95 7.74
C SER A 68 0.35 10.86 8.89
N GLU A 69 1.01 9.71 9.09
CA GLU A 69 2.06 9.54 10.09
C GLU A 69 3.38 10.27 9.74
N LEU A 70 3.58 10.68 8.48
CA LEU A 70 4.74 11.48 8.06
C LEU A 70 4.54 12.98 8.23
N GLU A 71 3.29 13.44 8.22
CA GLU A 71 2.97 14.84 8.49
C GLU A 71 3.19 15.10 9.98
N PRO A 72 4.02 16.09 10.36
CA PRO A 72 4.15 16.46 11.76
C PRO A 72 2.78 16.91 12.28
N SER A 73 2.33 16.31 13.38
CA SER A 73 1.25 16.90 14.17
C SER A 73 1.82 18.17 14.82
N ASP A 74 1.42 19.34 14.33
CA ASP A 74 1.67 20.65 14.96
C ASP A 74 1.12 20.70 16.40
#